data_AF-A0A959SKI8-F1
#
_entry.id   AF-A0A959SKI8-F1
#
_cell.length_a   1.000
_cell.length_b   1.000
_cell.length_c   1.000
_cell.angle_alpha   90.00
_cell.angle_beta   90.00
_cell.angle_gamma   90.00
#
_symmetry.space_group_name_H-M   'P 1'
#
loop_
_entity.id
_entity.type
_entity.pdbx_description
1 polymer ?
#
loop_
_entity_poly.entity_id
_entity_poly.type
_entity_poly.pdbx_seq_one_letter_code
_entity_poly.pdbx_strand_id
1 'polypeptide(L)'
;MSVLRPASLSLAALGTTLVLWWNVSIHKTPLPGTTQEREQVEALLQDLGPRVHGGLPSRMQALFPEGAAFSYALYGLVNCNIAAWDITRREHVLEEAQWSADRLSSDEVRGGFPALLPPGHGIFHAGWSALLKGRILEAFGPTSFDSSSIARFEFQCDTIAATFRHSRSLFPESYNGMAWPADGAVAMAALAVHDRILEPRYQADIQAWVQRSRAALSEVGGLPHAWDPTTNTVQRPSRGSSMALMCVVLVDVDSSFAQEQFDVFRQHFFAERFGVPIIREYPNGHSGAGDVDSGPVILGAGPVAMIVGAGACRVHGDAFHDHEMSSTTDGFGFPLGGDERRYLFGVMPIADLFIAWCRSMPAKQVYSHTPPRFLRFHLWSTLLVALIWSPWIVQRIRIRPGRA
;
A
#
# COMPACT_ATOMS: atom_id res chain seq x y z
N MET A 1 -19.79 -22.47 40.53
CA MET A 1 -18.58 -22.78 39.73
C MET A 1 -18.83 -23.69 38.50
N SER A 2 -20.05 -24.17 38.23
CA SER A 2 -20.33 -25.10 37.11
C SER A 2 -20.46 -24.43 35.73
N VAL A 3 -20.96 -23.19 35.65
CA VAL A 3 -21.19 -22.47 34.38
C VAL A 3 -19.90 -21.85 33.80
N LEU A 4 -18.89 -21.58 34.64
CA LEU A 4 -17.62 -20.99 34.22
C LEU A 4 -16.70 -21.97 33.47
N ARG A 5 -16.88 -23.30 33.66
CA ARG A 5 -16.11 -24.34 32.99
C ARG A 5 -16.44 -24.51 31.49
N PRO A 6 -17.71 -24.60 31.07
CA PRO A 6 -18.03 -24.69 29.64
C PRO A 6 -17.65 -23.41 28.89
N ALA A 7 -17.88 -22.22 29.47
CA ALA A 7 -17.50 -20.96 28.83
C ALA A 7 -15.98 -20.84 28.61
N SER A 8 -15.16 -21.21 29.60
CA SER A 8 -13.69 -21.18 29.47
C SER A 8 -13.16 -22.21 28.47
N LEU A 9 -13.78 -23.39 28.37
CA LEU A 9 -13.45 -24.39 27.35
C LEU A 9 -13.80 -23.89 25.94
N SER A 10 -14.95 -23.26 25.76
CA SER A 10 -15.34 -22.68 24.47
C SER A 10 -14.39 -21.57 24.03
N LEU A 11 -13.96 -20.70 24.96
CA LEU A 11 -12.97 -19.66 24.67
C LEU A 11 -11.60 -20.24 24.31
N ALA A 12 -11.13 -21.27 25.02
CA ALA A 12 -9.89 -21.96 24.70
C ALA A 12 -9.94 -22.64 23.32
N ALA A 13 -11.07 -23.28 23.00
CA ALA A 13 -11.31 -23.87 21.69
C ALA A 13 -11.31 -22.80 20.58
N LEU A 14 -12.02 -21.68 20.78
CA LEU A 14 -12.05 -20.57 19.82
C LEU A 14 -10.64 -19.98 19.59
N GLY A 15 -9.89 -19.73 20.67
CA GLY A 15 -8.51 -19.25 20.57
C GLY A 15 -7.60 -20.23 19.84
N THR A 16 -7.77 -21.54 20.08
CA THR A 16 -7.01 -22.58 19.36
C THR A 16 -7.36 -22.62 17.88
N THR A 17 -8.66 -22.58 17.54
CA THR A 17 -9.12 -22.53 16.14
C THR A 17 -8.55 -21.32 15.42
N LEU A 18 -8.50 -20.16 16.08
CA LEU A 18 -7.91 -18.95 15.51
C LEU A 18 -6.41 -19.10 15.26
N VAL A 19 -5.67 -19.65 16.22
CA VAL A 19 -4.23 -19.92 16.04
C VAL A 19 -3.99 -20.90 14.89
N LEU A 20 -4.77 -21.99 14.83
CA LEU A 20 -4.70 -22.96 13.73
C LEU A 20 -5.03 -22.32 12.39
N TRP A 21 -6.04 -21.44 12.34
CA TRP A 21 -6.37 -20.67 11.14
C TRP A 21 -5.16 -19.86 10.66
N TRP A 22 -4.50 -19.08 11.51
CA TRP A 22 -3.31 -18.31 11.11
C TRP A 22 -2.17 -19.20 10.62
N ASN A 23 -1.94 -20.34 11.28
CA ASN A 23 -0.88 -21.30 10.90
C ASN A 23 -1.09 -21.92 9.53
N VAL A 24 -2.34 -22.02 9.08
CA VAL A 24 -2.68 -22.54 7.74
C VAL A 24 -2.80 -21.40 6.72
N SER A 25 -3.45 -20.30 7.09
CA SER A 25 -3.78 -19.19 6.19
C SER A 25 -2.54 -18.48 5.65
N ILE A 26 -1.49 -18.36 6.46
CA ILE A 26 -0.23 -17.72 6.06
C ILE A 26 0.46 -18.44 4.88
N HIS A 27 0.12 -19.70 4.61
CA HIS A 27 0.68 -20.49 3.50
C HIS A 27 -0.22 -20.54 2.25
N LYS A 28 -1.37 -19.85 2.26
CA LYS A 28 -2.31 -19.84 1.13
C LYS A 28 -2.04 -18.73 0.10
N THR A 29 -1.10 -17.85 0.40
CA THR A 29 -0.71 -16.77 -0.50
C THR A 29 -0.03 -17.34 -1.73
N PRO A 30 -0.41 -16.91 -2.93
CA PRO A 30 0.23 -17.36 -4.16
C PRO A 30 1.63 -16.75 -4.25
N LEU A 31 2.50 -17.39 -5.03
CA LEU A 31 3.82 -16.83 -5.29
C LEU A 31 3.70 -15.60 -6.21
N PRO A 32 4.51 -14.55 -6.00
CA PRO A 32 4.49 -13.36 -6.84
C PRO A 32 4.70 -13.65 -8.33
N GLY A 33 3.88 -13.03 -9.17
CA GLY A 33 3.96 -13.14 -10.63
C GLY A 33 3.35 -14.41 -11.24
N THR A 34 2.82 -15.32 -10.43
CA THR A 34 2.15 -16.54 -10.90
C THR A 34 0.73 -16.29 -11.43
N THR A 35 0.21 -17.19 -12.25
CA THR A 35 -1.20 -17.14 -12.71
C THR A 35 -2.17 -17.13 -11.53
N GLN A 36 -1.89 -17.88 -10.46
CA GLN A 36 -2.72 -17.92 -9.26
C GLN A 36 -2.79 -16.55 -8.55
N GLU A 37 -1.71 -15.77 -8.55
CA GLU A 37 -1.74 -14.40 -8.04
C GLU A 37 -2.63 -13.50 -8.89
N ARG A 38 -2.55 -13.64 -10.22
CA ARG A 38 -3.40 -12.88 -11.15
C ARG A 38 -4.88 -13.21 -10.93
N GLU A 39 -5.22 -14.49 -10.82
CA GLU A 39 -6.59 -14.94 -10.48
C GLU A 39 -7.07 -14.33 -9.16
N GLN A 40 -6.22 -14.18 -8.14
CA GLN A 40 -6.60 -13.52 -6.89
C GLN A 40 -6.83 -12.01 -7.04
N VAL A 41 -6.04 -11.34 -7.87
CA VAL A 41 -6.26 -9.91 -8.18
C VAL A 41 -7.56 -9.74 -8.96
N GLU A 42 -7.84 -10.62 -9.91
CA GLU A 42 -9.10 -10.62 -10.64
C GLU A 42 -10.29 -10.87 -9.72
N ALA A 43 -10.18 -11.81 -8.78
CA ALA A 43 -11.22 -12.06 -7.79
C ALA A 43 -11.46 -10.87 -6.85
N LEU A 44 -10.40 -10.12 -6.51
CA LEU A 44 -10.53 -8.85 -5.79
C LEU A 44 -11.29 -7.82 -6.63
N LEU A 45 -10.99 -7.70 -7.93
CA LEU A 45 -11.70 -6.77 -8.80
C LEU A 45 -13.16 -7.13 -9.03
N GLN A 46 -13.52 -8.42 -9.02
CA GLN A 46 -14.92 -8.85 -9.13
C GLN A 46 -15.76 -8.37 -7.93
N ASP A 47 -15.21 -8.32 -6.70
CA ASP A 47 -15.88 -7.70 -5.54
C ASP A 47 -15.76 -6.16 -5.56
N LEU A 48 -14.58 -5.63 -5.89
CA LEU A 48 -14.27 -4.20 -5.79
C LEU A 48 -14.99 -3.36 -6.85
N GLY A 49 -15.06 -3.81 -8.11
CA GLY A 49 -15.66 -3.05 -9.20
C GLY A 49 -17.09 -2.58 -8.87
N PRO A 50 -18.04 -3.50 -8.61
CA PRO A 50 -19.41 -3.13 -8.22
C PRO A 50 -19.47 -2.22 -6.99
N ARG A 51 -18.55 -2.38 -6.02
CA ARG A 51 -18.51 -1.53 -4.83
C ARG A 51 -18.02 -0.12 -5.13
N VAL A 52 -16.99 0.02 -5.97
CA VAL A 52 -16.45 1.31 -6.42
C VAL A 52 -17.54 2.09 -7.17
N HIS A 53 -18.23 1.44 -8.11
CA HIS A 53 -19.40 2.02 -8.78
C HIS A 53 -20.58 2.29 -7.83
N GLY A 54 -20.76 1.44 -6.82
CA GLY A 54 -21.83 1.52 -5.81
C GLY A 54 -21.56 2.43 -4.61
N GLY A 55 -20.71 3.45 -4.74
CA GLY A 55 -20.51 4.47 -3.69
C GLY A 55 -19.52 4.07 -2.58
N LEU A 56 -18.63 3.10 -2.82
CA LEU A 56 -17.47 2.90 -1.94
C LEU A 56 -16.60 4.17 -1.78
N PRO A 57 -16.27 4.94 -2.84
CA PRO A 57 -15.41 6.11 -2.71
C PRO A 57 -15.95 7.14 -1.71
N SER A 58 -17.24 7.49 -1.79
CA SER A 58 -17.87 8.44 -0.86
C SER A 58 -17.92 7.90 0.57
N ARG A 59 -18.06 6.57 0.77
CA ARG A 59 -17.96 5.94 2.10
C ARG A 59 -16.55 6.02 2.66
N MET A 60 -15.52 5.82 1.84
CA MET A 60 -14.13 5.97 2.27
C MET A 60 -13.79 7.43 2.56
N GLN A 61 -14.30 8.38 1.77
CA GLN A 61 -14.16 9.81 2.00
C GLN A 61 -14.72 10.26 3.37
N ALA A 62 -15.78 9.61 3.84
CA ALA A 62 -16.35 9.88 5.16
C ALA A 62 -15.45 9.38 6.32
N LEU A 63 -14.51 8.47 6.05
CA LEU A 63 -13.56 7.96 7.04
C LEU A 63 -12.27 8.79 7.08
N PHE A 64 -11.79 9.26 5.91
CA PHE A 64 -10.59 10.08 5.83
C PHE A 64 -10.54 10.96 4.57
N PRO A 65 -9.79 12.09 4.60
CA PRO A 65 -9.86 13.15 3.59
C PRO A 65 -9.52 12.73 2.15
N GLU A 66 -8.76 11.66 1.98
CA GLU A 66 -8.27 11.17 0.69
C GLU A 66 -9.08 9.98 0.17
N GLY A 67 -10.11 9.53 0.91
CA GLY A 67 -10.75 8.23 0.70
C GLY A 67 -11.35 8.03 -0.68
N ALA A 68 -12.04 9.03 -1.23
CA ALA A 68 -12.58 8.91 -2.59
C ALA A 68 -11.45 8.94 -3.65
N ALA A 69 -10.48 9.84 -3.46
CA ALA A 69 -9.38 10.01 -4.40
C ALA A 69 -8.51 8.76 -4.51
N PHE A 70 -8.10 8.18 -3.38
CA PHE A 70 -7.38 6.90 -3.39
C PHE A 70 -8.24 5.77 -3.98
N SER A 71 -9.53 5.74 -3.69
CA SER A 71 -10.40 4.67 -4.22
C SER A 71 -10.40 4.64 -5.74
N TYR A 72 -10.59 5.80 -6.39
CA TYR A 72 -10.55 5.90 -7.84
C TYR A 72 -9.13 5.73 -8.40
N ALA A 73 -8.12 6.33 -7.78
CA ALA A 73 -6.75 6.24 -8.24
C ALA A 73 -6.25 4.79 -8.26
N LEU A 74 -6.39 4.07 -7.14
CA LEU A 74 -5.93 2.68 -7.01
C LEU A 74 -6.71 1.75 -7.94
N TYR A 75 -8.05 1.89 -8.00
CA TYR A 75 -8.87 1.06 -8.89
C TYR A 75 -8.49 1.26 -10.37
N GLY A 76 -8.29 2.50 -10.81
CA GLY A 76 -7.83 2.79 -12.16
C GLY A 76 -6.42 2.25 -12.45
N LEU A 77 -5.49 2.38 -11.48
CA LEU A 77 -4.13 1.86 -11.61
C LEU A 77 -4.08 0.32 -11.70
N VAL A 78 -4.94 -0.38 -10.95
CA VAL A 78 -5.06 -1.85 -11.08
C VAL A 78 -5.51 -2.21 -12.51
N ASN A 79 -6.52 -1.53 -13.04
CA ASN A 79 -7.00 -1.77 -14.40
C ASN A 79 -5.91 -1.50 -15.47
N CYS A 80 -5.08 -0.46 -15.28
CA CYS A 80 -3.91 -0.22 -16.14
C CYS A 80 -2.92 -1.39 -16.11
N ASN A 81 -2.63 -1.93 -14.93
CA ASN A 81 -1.70 -3.05 -14.77
C ASN A 81 -2.23 -4.35 -15.39
N ILE A 82 -3.52 -4.62 -15.27
CA ILE A 82 -4.17 -5.82 -15.83
C ILE A 82 -4.20 -5.80 -17.36
N ALA A 83 -4.20 -4.61 -17.98
CA ALA A 83 -4.18 -4.49 -19.44
C ALA A 83 -2.98 -5.19 -20.11
N ALA A 84 -1.91 -5.46 -19.35
CA ALA A 84 -0.73 -6.22 -19.79
C ALA A 84 -0.86 -7.74 -19.63
N TRP A 85 -1.85 -8.24 -18.88
CA TRP A 85 -2.01 -9.66 -18.57
C TRP A 85 -2.88 -10.40 -19.59
N ASP A 86 -3.95 -9.75 -20.06
CA ASP A 86 -4.93 -10.34 -20.97
C ASP A 86 -5.42 -9.31 -21.99
N ILE A 87 -5.03 -9.54 -23.24
CA ILE A 87 -5.40 -8.68 -24.38
C ILE A 87 -6.91 -8.66 -24.63
N THR A 88 -7.63 -9.72 -24.28
CA THR A 88 -9.08 -9.83 -24.53
C THR A 88 -9.90 -8.91 -23.63
N ARG A 89 -9.35 -8.54 -22.47
CA ARG A 89 -10.00 -7.64 -21.50
C ARG A 89 -9.60 -6.19 -21.67
N ARG A 90 -8.67 -5.89 -22.58
CA ARG A 90 -8.02 -4.58 -22.72
C ARG A 90 -9.00 -3.43 -22.92
N GLU A 91 -10.06 -3.64 -23.70
CA GLU A 91 -11.11 -2.63 -23.90
C GLU A 91 -11.86 -2.32 -22.59
N HIS A 92 -12.35 -3.36 -21.91
CA HIS A 92 -13.08 -3.20 -20.65
C HIS A 92 -12.22 -2.54 -19.55
N VAL A 93 -10.96 -2.95 -19.39
CA VAL A 93 -10.09 -2.33 -18.37
C VAL A 93 -9.67 -0.91 -18.75
N LEU A 94 -9.63 -0.56 -20.04
CA LEU A 94 -9.46 0.84 -20.48
C LEU A 94 -10.66 1.69 -20.05
N GLU A 95 -11.88 1.22 -20.32
CA GLU A 95 -13.12 1.91 -19.93
C GLU A 95 -13.15 2.17 -18.42
N GLU A 96 -12.85 1.14 -17.60
CA GLU A 96 -12.83 1.26 -16.14
C GLU A 96 -11.73 2.22 -15.65
N ALA A 97 -10.55 2.19 -16.27
CA ALA A 97 -9.46 3.10 -15.91
C ALA A 97 -9.78 4.55 -16.28
N GLN A 98 -10.34 4.80 -17.47
CA GLN A 98 -10.79 6.13 -17.90
C GLN A 98 -11.92 6.66 -17.03
N TRP A 99 -12.94 5.83 -16.76
CA TRP A 99 -14.01 6.18 -15.84
C TRP A 99 -13.46 6.57 -14.47
N SER A 100 -12.48 5.84 -13.95
CA SER A 100 -11.83 6.15 -12.67
C SER A 100 -11.08 7.48 -12.71
N ALA A 101 -10.36 7.77 -13.80
CA ALA A 101 -9.64 9.03 -13.98
C ALA A 101 -10.59 10.24 -14.08
N ASP A 102 -11.73 10.07 -14.75
CA ASP A 102 -12.78 11.07 -14.84
C ASP A 102 -13.42 11.33 -13.47
N ARG A 103 -13.72 10.26 -12.71
CA ARG A 103 -14.27 10.37 -11.36
C ARG A 103 -13.31 11.02 -10.38
N LEU A 104 -12.03 10.66 -10.42
CA LEU A 104 -10.98 11.32 -9.65
C LEU A 104 -10.89 12.82 -9.96
N SER A 105 -11.18 13.22 -11.20
CA SER A 105 -11.16 14.61 -11.65
C SER A 105 -12.50 15.36 -11.45
N SER A 106 -13.53 14.69 -10.94
CA SER A 106 -14.87 15.27 -10.74
C SER A 106 -14.89 16.35 -9.66
N ASP A 107 -15.90 17.24 -9.72
CA ASP A 107 -16.13 18.26 -8.69
C ASP A 107 -16.41 17.63 -7.31
N GLU A 108 -17.03 16.44 -7.27
CA GLU A 108 -17.30 15.71 -6.02
C GLU A 108 -16.00 15.38 -5.28
N VAL A 109 -15.00 14.84 -5.99
CA VAL A 109 -13.71 14.49 -5.38
C VAL A 109 -12.89 15.74 -5.12
N ARG A 110 -12.83 16.67 -6.08
CA ARG A 110 -12.08 17.93 -5.93
C ARG A 110 -12.59 18.80 -4.79
N GLY A 111 -13.90 18.80 -4.52
CA GLY A 111 -14.50 19.55 -3.42
C GLY A 111 -14.00 19.15 -2.03
N GLY A 112 -13.37 17.98 -1.89
CA GLY A 112 -12.71 17.56 -0.64
C GLY A 112 -11.34 18.19 -0.39
N PHE A 113 -10.80 18.93 -1.37
CA PHE A 113 -9.45 19.50 -1.33
C PHE A 113 -9.47 21.03 -1.45
N PRO A 114 -8.42 21.74 -0.98
CA PRO A 114 -8.40 23.20 -1.02
C PRO A 114 -8.29 23.73 -2.46
N ALA A 115 -9.38 24.27 -3.00
CA ALA A 115 -9.49 24.64 -4.42
C ALA A 115 -8.40 25.61 -4.94
N LEU A 116 -7.94 26.53 -4.09
CA LEU A 116 -6.95 27.54 -4.46
C LEU A 116 -5.50 27.13 -4.17
N LEU A 117 -5.27 25.94 -3.61
CA LEU A 117 -3.93 25.47 -3.28
C LEU A 117 -3.23 24.94 -4.54
N PRO A 118 -2.07 25.50 -4.95
CA PRO A 118 -1.33 25.02 -6.13
C PRO A 118 -0.93 23.54 -6.02
N PRO A 119 -0.92 22.77 -7.12
CA PRO A 119 -1.34 23.09 -8.49
C PRO A 119 -2.86 22.92 -8.74
N GLY A 120 -3.68 23.56 -7.90
CA GLY A 120 -5.14 23.47 -7.92
C GLY A 120 -5.61 22.20 -7.22
N HIS A 121 -6.10 22.33 -5.99
CA HIS A 121 -6.47 21.22 -5.08
C HIS A 121 -5.27 20.51 -4.40
N GLY A 122 -4.10 21.16 -4.36
CA GLY A 122 -2.90 20.65 -3.69
C GLY A 122 -2.18 19.52 -4.43
N ILE A 123 -0.96 19.23 -3.99
CA ILE A 123 -0.08 18.30 -4.71
C ILE A 123 -0.54 16.85 -4.65
N PHE A 124 -1.26 16.45 -3.59
CA PHE A 124 -1.86 15.12 -3.46
C PHE A 124 -2.78 14.81 -4.64
N HIS A 125 -3.84 15.61 -4.82
CA HIS A 125 -4.86 15.36 -5.85
C HIS A 125 -4.25 15.43 -7.25
N ALA A 126 -3.45 16.47 -7.49
CA ALA A 126 -2.82 16.68 -8.77
C ALA A 126 -1.83 15.57 -9.13
N GLY A 127 -1.01 15.12 -8.18
CA GLY A 127 -0.05 14.03 -8.37
C GLY A 127 -0.72 12.71 -8.70
N TRP A 128 -1.69 12.27 -7.89
CA TRP A 128 -2.42 11.02 -8.13
C TRP A 128 -3.23 11.04 -9.42
N SER A 129 -3.88 12.17 -9.74
CA SER A 129 -4.63 12.34 -10.98
C SER A 129 -3.71 12.31 -12.21
N ALA A 130 -2.56 12.98 -12.16
CA ALA A 130 -1.58 12.96 -13.24
C ALA A 130 -0.98 11.57 -13.41
N LEU A 131 -0.61 10.91 -12.31
CA LEU A 131 -0.04 9.57 -12.35
C LEU A 131 -1.02 8.57 -12.99
N LEU A 132 -2.29 8.56 -12.59
CA LEU A 132 -3.28 7.67 -13.20
C LEU A 132 -3.43 7.93 -14.71
N LYS A 133 -3.55 9.19 -15.14
CA LYS A 133 -3.63 9.54 -16.57
C LYS A 133 -2.39 9.09 -17.34
N GLY A 134 -1.21 9.32 -16.78
CA GLY A 134 0.06 8.86 -17.37
C GLY A 134 0.10 7.34 -17.51
N ARG A 135 -0.33 6.59 -16.50
CA ARG A 135 -0.40 5.12 -16.55
C ARG A 135 -1.42 4.58 -17.54
N ILE A 136 -2.54 5.26 -17.73
CA ILE A 136 -3.50 4.94 -18.80
C ILE A 136 -2.82 5.09 -20.16
N LEU A 137 -2.19 6.25 -20.43
CA LEU A 137 -1.49 6.48 -21.69
C LEU A 137 -0.35 5.46 -21.92
N GLU A 138 0.40 5.13 -20.87
CA GLU A 138 1.48 4.13 -20.92
C GLU A 138 0.95 2.72 -21.22
N ALA A 139 -0.09 2.27 -20.50
CA ALA A 139 -0.65 0.93 -20.65
C ALA A 139 -1.33 0.72 -22.01
N PHE A 140 -1.98 1.75 -22.55
CA PHE A 140 -2.80 1.67 -23.75
C PHE A 140 -2.15 2.24 -25.02
N GLY A 141 -1.02 2.94 -24.87
CA GLY A 141 -0.29 3.60 -25.95
C GLY A 141 -0.85 5.00 -26.23
N PRO A 142 -0.03 6.08 -26.25
CA PRO A 142 -0.53 7.45 -26.46
C PRO A 142 -1.27 7.66 -27.78
N THR A 143 -0.92 6.90 -28.82
CA THR A 143 -1.57 6.94 -30.14
C THR A 143 -3.02 6.46 -30.14
N SER A 144 -3.45 5.78 -29.07
CA SER A 144 -4.82 5.32 -28.89
C SER A 144 -5.76 6.43 -28.38
N PHE A 145 -5.23 7.62 -28.10
CA PHE A 145 -5.96 8.73 -27.50
C PHE A 145 -5.97 9.95 -28.41
N ASP A 146 -6.98 10.80 -28.26
CA ASP A 146 -7.08 12.05 -28.98
C ASP A 146 -6.06 13.09 -28.48
N SER A 147 -5.73 14.07 -29.32
CA SER A 147 -4.82 15.15 -28.96
C SER A 147 -5.30 15.93 -27.73
N SER A 148 -6.62 15.97 -27.47
CA SER A 148 -7.19 16.67 -26.32
C SER A 148 -6.85 16.00 -24.99
N SER A 149 -6.87 14.66 -24.93
CA SER A 149 -6.48 13.90 -23.74
C SER A 149 -4.99 14.04 -23.44
N ILE A 150 -4.16 13.97 -24.48
CA ILE A 150 -2.71 14.20 -24.36
C ILE A 150 -2.44 15.62 -23.84
N ALA A 151 -3.06 16.65 -24.45
CA ALA A 151 -2.88 18.04 -24.04
C ALA A 151 -3.34 18.29 -22.59
N ARG A 152 -4.43 17.64 -22.13
CA ARG A 152 -4.87 17.73 -20.72
C ARG A 152 -3.86 17.13 -19.76
N PHE A 153 -3.24 16.01 -20.11
CA PHE A 153 -2.19 15.38 -19.31
C PHE A 153 -0.93 16.25 -19.26
N GLU A 154 -0.45 16.73 -20.42
CA GLU A 154 0.71 17.63 -20.50
C GLU A 154 0.49 18.91 -19.69
N PHE A 155 -0.68 19.55 -19.80
CA PHE A 155 -1.01 20.75 -19.02
C PHE A 155 -0.94 20.50 -17.50
N GLN A 156 -1.39 19.32 -17.06
CA GLN A 156 -1.34 18.95 -15.65
C GLN A 156 0.12 18.73 -15.19
N CYS A 157 0.94 18.06 -15.99
CA CYS A 157 2.37 17.91 -15.73
C CYS A 157 3.11 19.25 -15.72
N ASP A 158 2.83 20.15 -16.66
CA ASP A 158 3.39 21.50 -16.70
C ASP A 158 3.05 22.28 -15.43
N THR A 159 1.81 22.18 -14.96
CA THR A 159 1.35 22.87 -13.74
C THR A 159 2.03 22.30 -12.49
N ILE A 160 2.20 20.98 -12.42
CA ILE A 160 2.96 20.30 -11.35
C ILE A 160 4.43 20.77 -11.38
N ALA A 161 5.11 20.69 -12.52
CA ALA A 161 6.51 21.10 -12.65
C ALA A 161 6.69 22.59 -12.29
N ALA A 162 5.81 23.47 -12.79
CA ALA A 162 5.82 24.88 -12.42
C ALA A 162 5.65 25.09 -10.91
N THR A 163 4.81 24.30 -10.25
CA THR A 163 4.61 24.39 -8.80
C THR A 163 5.89 24.03 -8.05
N PHE A 164 6.59 22.97 -8.44
CA PHE A 164 7.88 22.63 -7.83
C PHE A 164 8.98 23.68 -8.09
N ARG A 165 9.01 24.28 -9.29
CA ARG A 165 9.97 25.34 -9.64
C ARG A 165 9.75 26.63 -8.84
N HIS A 166 8.50 26.99 -8.57
CA HIS A 166 8.13 28.26 -7.95
C HIS A 166 7.84 28.16 -6.44
N SER A 167 7.64 26.95 -5.92
CA SER A 167 7.44 26.71 -4.50
C SER A 167 8.70 27.05 -3.70
N ARG A 168 8.50 27.74 -2.57
CA ARG A 168 9.56 27.95 -1.56
C ARG A 168 9.84 26.66 -0.78
N SER A 169 8.85 25.78 -0.67
CA SER A 169 8.97 24.45 -0.07
C SER A 169 9.51 23.44 -1.09
N LEU A 170 10.40 22.55 -0.65
CA LEU A 170 10.83 21.38 -1.43
C LEU A 170 9.65 20.45 -1.77
N PHE A 171 8.75 20.24 -0.81
CA PHE A 171 7.54 19.47 -1.00
C PHE A 171 6.35 20.43 -0.98
N PRO A 172 5.67 20.65 -2.12
CA PRO A 172 4.47 21.46 -2.16
C PRO A 172 3.39 20.91 -1.22
N GLU A 173 2.47 21.78 -0.85
CA GLU A 173 1.42 21.47 0.10
C GLU A 173 0.36 20.54 -0.53
N SER A 174 -0.03 19.52 0.22
CA SER A 174 -1.17 18.65 -0.09
C SER A 174 -2.47 19.27 0.43
N TYR A 175 -2.38 19.94 1.58
CA TYR A 175 -3.43 20.74 2.19
C TYR A 175 -2.82 22.03 2.76
N ASN A 176 -3.64 23.04 3.07
CA ASN A 176 -3.14 24.29 3.64
C ASN A 176 -2.33 24.02 4.93
N GLY A 177 -1.07 24.43 4.93
CA GLY A 177 -0.10 24.25 6.01
C GLY A 177 0.49 22.84 6.13
N MET A 178 0.16 21.91 5.24
CA MET A 178 0.54 20.50 5.36
C MET A 178 1.15 19.97 4.07
N ALA A 179 2.41 19.55 4.14
CA ALA A 179 3.15 18.98 3.02
C ALA A 179 3.60 17.55 3.32
N TRP A 180 3.25 16.63 2.43
CA TRP A 180 3.62 15.22 2.51
C TRP A 180 4.62 14.88 1.41
N PRO A 181 5.88 14.52 1.75
CA PRO A 181 6.88 14.10 0.78
C PRO A 181 6.46 12.94 -0.12
N ALA A 182 5.61 12.04 0.38
CA ALA A 182 5.05 10.94 -0.40
C ALA A 182 4.22 11.44 -1.59
N ASP A 183 3.41 12.48 -1.39
CA ASP A 183 2.58 13.07 -2.45
C ASP A 183 3.44 13.79 -3.49
N GLY A 184 4.49 14.46 -3.03
CA GLY A 184 5.50 15.04 -3.91
C GLY A 184 6.21 13.98 -4.77
N ALA A 185 6.53 12.81 -4.20
CA ALA A 185 7.13 11.70 -4.94
C ALA A 185 6.16 11.12 -5.99
N VAL A 186 4.86 11.00 -5.67
CA VAL A 186 3.81 10.60 -6.63
C VAL A 186 3.73 11.59 -7.80
N ALA A 187 3.76 12.90 -7.51
CA ALA A 187 3.76 13.94 -8.54
C ALA A 187 5.01 13.89 -9.44
N MET A 188 6.18 13.64 -8.86
CA MET A 188 7.43 13.44 -9.62
C MET A 188 7.38 12.18 -10.48
N ALA A 189 6.78 11.09 -9.98
CA ALA A 189 6.59 9.88 -10.77
C ALA A 189 5.68 10.13 -11.98
N ALA A 190 4.67 10.98 -11.87
CA ALA A 190 3.84 11.38 -13.00
C ALA A 190 4.65 12.14 -14.09
N LEU A 191 5.56 13.03 -13.69
CA LEU A 191 6.47 13.71 -14.63
C LEU A 191 7.43 12.73 -15.31
N ALA A 192 7.95 11.76 -14.56
CA ALA A 192 8.84 10.75 -15.11
C ALA A 192 8.12 9.77 -16.06
N VAL A 193 6.86 9.42 -15.76
CA VAL A 193 5.99 8.67 -16.67
C VAL A 193 5.79 9.45 -17.97
N HIS A 194 5.48 10.76 -17.89
CA HIS A 194 5.36 11.60 -19.08
C HIS A 194 6.59 11.51 -19.97
N ASP A 195 7.78 11.76 -19.43
CA ASP A 195 9.03 11.77 -20.20
C ASP A 195 9.40 10.40 -20.80
N ARG A 196 8.78 9.31 -20.33
CA ARG A 196 8.95 7.97 -20.89
C ARG A 196 8.02 7.69 -22.07
N ILE A 197 6.85 8.31 -22.13
CA ILE A 197 5.81 7.99 -23.12
C ILE A 197 5.55 9.11 -24.14
N LEU A 198 6.02 10.33 -23.87
CA LEU A 198 5.94 11.51 -24.74
C LEU A 198 7.33 12.15 -24.89
N GLU A 199 7.41 13.25 -25.64
CA GLU A 199 8.65 14.02 -25.77
C GLU A 199 9.12 14.49 -24.38
N PRO A 200 10.34 14.14 -23.93
CA PRO A 200 10.82 14.48 -22.60
C PRO A 200 10.89 15.99 -22.34
N ARG A 201 10.41 16.45 -21.19
CA ARG A 201 10.38 17.87 -20.80
C ARG A 201 10.85 18.15 -19.37
N TYR A 202 10.76 17.17 -18.47
CA TYR A 202 10.84 17.40 -17.02
C TYR A 202 12.09 16.83 -16.36
N GLN A 203 12.99 16.20 -17.12
CA GLN A 203 14.18 15.59 -16.55
C GLN A 203 15.06 16.56 -15.73
N ALA A 204 15.17 17.83 -16.12
CA ALA A 204 15.89 18.82 -15.30
C ALA A 204 15.22 19.05 -13.93
N ASP A 205 13.88 19.08 -13.88
CA ASP A 205 13.12 19.24 -12.63
C ASP A 205 13.23 18.02 -11.74
N ILE A 206 13.12 16.82 -12.33
CA ILE A 206 13.25 15.55 -11.62
C ILE A 206 14.62 15.46 -10.96
N GLN A 207 15.71 15.73 -11.69
CA GLN A 207 17.06 15.68 -11.14
C GLN A 207 17.30 16.71 -10.05
N ALA A 208 16.81 17.95 -10.24
CA ALA A 208 16.88 18.98 -9.21
C ALA A 208 16.12 18.58 -7.94
N TRP A 209 14.93 17.98 -8.10
CA TRP A 209 14.15 17.48 -6.97
C TRP A 209 14.87 16.33 -6.25
N VAL A 210 15.39 15.34 -6.97
CA VAL A 210 16.15 14.22 -6.39
C VAL A 210 17.37 14.72 -5.61
N GLN A 211 18.14 15.65 -6.18
CA GLN A 211 19.30 16.23 -5.51
C GLN A 211 18.91 16.94 -4.20
N ARG A 212 17.85 17.75 -4.21
CA ARG A 212 17.37 18.45 -3.01
C ARG A 212 16.79 17.48 -1.98
N SER A 213 16.08 16.45 -2.42
CA SER A 213 15.53 15.39 -1.57
C SER A 213 16.62 14.62 -0.83
N ARG A 214 17.75 14.31 -1.49
CA ARG A 214 18.92 13.67 -0.85
C ARG A 214 19.54 14.54 0.25
N ALA A 215 19.44 15.86 0.14
CA ALA A 215 19.92 16.79 1.16
C ALA A 215 18.91 17.05 2.30
N ALA A 216 17.69 16.53 2.18
CA ALA A 216 16.55 16.81 3.05
C ALA A 216 15.99 15.55 3.74
N LEU A 217 16.84 14.56 3.97
CA LEU A 217 16.49 13.29 4.60
C LEU A 217 16.27 13.45 6.11
N SER A 218 15.46 12.57 6.68
CA SER A 218 15.28 12.47 8.13
C SER A 218 16.52 11.84 8.81
N GLU A 219 16.52 11.79 10.13
CA GLU A 219 17.63 11.25 10.94
C GLU A 219 18.03 9.80 10.59
N VAL A 220 17.10 9.00 10.05
CA VAL A 220 17.36 7.60 9.64
C VAL A 220 17.85 7.50 8.18
N GLY A 221 18.09 8.62 7.50
CA GLY A 221 18.52 8.66 6.09
C GLY A 221 17.40 8.41 5.08
N GLY A 222 16.15 8.33 5.53
CA GLY A 222 14.98 8.17 4.68
C GLY A 222 14.25 9.50 4.46
N LEU A 223 13.49 9.60 3.36
CA LEU A 223 12.59 10.73 3.14
C LEU A 223 11.62 10.88 4.31
N PRO A 224 11.39 12.11 4.79
CA PRO A 224 10.57 12.35 5.97
C PRO A 224 9.10 12.00 5.71
N HIS A 225 8.34 11.73 6.77
CA HIS A 225 6.90 11.52 6.65
C HIS A 225 6.17 12.83 6.42
N ALA A 226 6.58 13.92 7.09
CA ALA A 226 5.96 15.23 6.98
C ALA A 226 7.01 16.32 6.83
N TRP A 227 6.68 17.35 6.06
CA TRP A 227 7.52 18.51 5.82
C TRP A 227 6.82 19.78 6.29
N ASP A 228 7.56 20.69 6.90
CA ASP A 228 7.06 22.04 7.19
C ASP A 228 7.29 22.92 5.94
N PRO A 229 6.21 23.29 5.21
CA PRO A 229 6.36 24.07 3.98
C PRO A 229 6.77 25.53 4.24
N THR A 230 6.64 26.03 5.46
CA THR A 230 6.98 27.41 5.83
C THR A 230 8.46 27.52 6.16
N THR A 231 8.96 26.65 7.04
CA THR A 231 10.39 26.64 7.42
C THR A 231 11.26 25.86 6.45
N ASN A 232 10.64 25.07 5.57
CA ASN A 232 11.30 24.18 4.62
C ASN A 232 12.25 23.20 5.33
N THR A 233 11.73 22.53 6.36
CA THR A 233 12.46 21.54 7.17
C THR A 233 11.62 20.30 7.48
N VAL A 234 12.27 19.25 7.97
CA VAL A 234 11.62 18.01 8.41
C VAL A 234 10.69 18.31 9.60
N GLN A 235 9.38 18.04 9.44
CA GLN A 235 8.39 18.20 10.52
C GLN A 235 8.14 16.88 11.25
N ARG A 236 8.00 15.77 10.51
CA ARG A 236 7.91 14.42 11.09
C ARG A 236 8.93 13.50 10.39
N PRO A 237 9.72 12.71 11.15
CA PRO A 237 10.71 11.79 10.59
C PRO A 237 10.03 10.71 9.76
N SER A 238 10.82 9.89 9.04
CA SER A 238 10.30 8.81 8.19
C SER A 238 9.35 7.88 8.94
N ARG A 239 8.25 7.49 8.29
CA ARG A 239 7.29 6.47 8.75
C ARG A 239 7.15 5.36 7.72
N GLY A 240 6.84 4.15 8.19
CA GLY A 240 6.78 2.93 7.39
C GLY A 240 5.78 3.02 6.26
N SER A 241 4.56 3.49 6.55
CA SER A 241 3.50 3.73 5.55
C SER A 241 3.96 4.64 4.40
N SER A 242 4.50 5.82 4.72
CA SER A 242 5.01 6.77 3.73
C SER A 242 6.24 6.26 2.98
N MET A 243 7.18 5.59 3.69
CA MET A 243 8.38 5.03 3.07
C MET A 243 8.01 3.92 2.07
N ALA A 244 7.05 3.07 2.43
CA ALA A 244 6.55 2.04 1.53
C ALA A 244 6.00 2.64 0.23
N LEU A 245 5.10 3.63 0.34
CA LEU A 245 4.54 4.32 -0.82
C LEU A 245 5.62 5.01 -1.67
N MET A 246 6.54 5.73 -1.04
CA MET A 246 7.65 6.38 -1.76
C MET A 246 8.54 5.36 -2.47
N CYS A 247 8.86 4.22 -1.83
CA CYS A 247 9.65 3.17 -2.47
C CYS A 247 8.95 2.57 -3.70
N VAL A 248 7.61 2.53 -3.71
CA VAL A 248 6.83 2.10 -4.88
C VAL A 248 7.00 3.06 -6.05
N VAL A 249 6.88 4.37 -5.84
CA VAL A 249 6.83 5.36 -6.94
C VAL A 249 8.19 5.92 -7.32
N LEU A 250 9.19 5.91 -6.44
CA LEU A 250 10.52 6.43 -6.73
C LEU A 250 11.25 5.66 -7.83
N VAL A 251 10.89 4.40 -8.08
CA VAL A 251 11.47 3.60 -9.17
C VAL A 251 11.24 4.22 -10.54
N ASP A 252 10.16 4.99 -10.71
CA ASP A 252 9.90 5.76 -11.93
C ASP A 252 10.72 7.04 -11.99
N VAL A 253 11.02 7.64 -10.83
CA VAL A 253 11.65 8.96 -10.70
C VAL A 253 13.16 8.87 -10.94
N ASP A 254 13.85 8.06 -10.14
CA ASP A 254 15.30 7.87 -10.22
C ASP A 254 15.69 6.53 -9.59
N SER A 255 16.19 5.61 -10.41
CA SER A 255 16.46 4.23 -9.97
C SER A 255 17.51 4.13 -8.86
N SER A 256 18.53 5.00 -8.85
CA SER A 256 19.57 5.01 -7.81
C SER A 256 19.00 5.50 -6.49
N PHE A 257 18.27 6.61 -6.51
CA PHE A 257 17.65 7.16 -5.32
C PHE A 257 16.57 6.22 -4.77
N ALA A 258 15.78 5.60 -5.64
CA ALA A 258 14.79 4.60 -5.25
C ALA A 258 15.45 3.43 -4.48
N GLN A 259 16.56 2.90 -5.00
CA GLN A 259 17.29 1.80 -4.37
C GLN A 259 17.83 2.21 -2.99
N GLU A 260 18.41 3.40 -2.87
CA GLU A 260 18.91 3.90 -1.58
C GLU A 260 17.79 4.05 -0.54
N GLN A 261 16.64 4.60 -0.94
CA GLN A 261 15.49 4.74 -0.04
C GLN A 261 14.89 3.38 0.33
N PHE A 262 14.89 2.41 -0.58
CA PHE A 262 14.47 1.04 -0.28
C PHE A 262 15.42 0.32 0.68
N ASP A 263 16.73 0.53 0.56
CA ASP A 263 17.71 -0.03 1.49
C ASP A 263 17.54 0.55 2.90
N VAL A 264 17.30 1.86 3.03
CA VAL A 264 16.94 2.50 4.31
C VAL A 264 15.63 1.93 4.85
N PHE A 265 14.62 1.77 4.00
CA PHE A 265 13.33 1.20 4.38
C PHE A 265 13.49 -0.21 4.95
N ARG A 266 14.23 -1.08 4.26
CA ARG A 266 14.54 -2.44 4.70
C ARG A 266 15.34 -2.45 6.01
N GLN A 267 16.35 -1.60 6.13
CA GLN A 267 17.20 -1.55 7.32
C GLN A 267 16.45 -1.12 8.58
N HIS A 268 15.58 -0.11 8.47
CA HIS A 268 14.99 0.53 9.64
C HIS A 268 13.55 0.09 9.95
N PHE A 269 12.82 -0.44 8.97
CA PHE A 269 11.40 -0.75 9.13
C PHE A 269 11.09 -2.25 9.07
N PHE A 270 11.92 -3.09 8.47
CA PHE A 270 11.67 -4.53 8.49
C PHE A 270 11.99 -5.10 9.87
N ALA A 271 11.09 -5.91 10.41
CA ALA A 271 11.28 -6.54 11.70
C ALA A 271 10.53 -7.88 11.76
N GLU A 272 10.72 -8.60 12.87
CA GLU A 272 9.99 -9.83 13.19
C GLU A 272 9.34 -9.68 14.57
N ARG A 273 8.12 -10.21 14.72
CA ARG A 273 7.41 -10.38 16.00
C ARG A 273 6.89 -11.79 16.11
N PHE A 274 7.39 -12.54 17.09
CA PHE A 274 7.00 -13.95 17.31
C PHE A 274 7.14 -14.81 16.05
N GLY A 275 8.17 -14.58 15.23
CA GLY A 275 8.36 -15.31 13.97
C GLY A 275 7.49 -14.84 12.81
N VAL A 276 6.67 -13.80 13.00
CA VAL A 276 5.90 -13.14 11.94
C VAL A 276 6.68 -11.91 11.46
N PRO A 277 7.01 -11.82 10.17
CA PRO A 277 7.65 -10.68 9.56
C PRO A 277 6.67 -9.51 9.54
N ILE A 278 7.17 -8.33 9.89
CA ILE A 278 6.39 -7.10 9.95
C ILE A 278 7.17 -5.95 9.34
N ILE A 279 6.43 -4.94 8.88
CA ILE A 279 6.94 -3.62 8.57
C ILE A 279 6.47 -2.68 9.66
N ARG A 280 7.44 -2.10 10.35
CA ARG A 280 7.18 -1.17 11.44
C ARG A 280 6.58 0.12 10.90
N GLU A 281 5.69 0.74 11.67
CA GLU A 281 5.22 2.08 11.32
C GLU A 281 6.24 3.17 11.68
N TYR A 282 6.96 2.97 12.79
CA TYR A 282 8.03 3.85 13.24
C TYR A 282 9.37 3.12 13.11
N PRO A 283 10.45 3.82 12.72
CA PRO A 283 11.75 3.18 12.50
C PRO A 283 12.23 2.48 13.77
N ASN A 284 13.13 1.51 13.62
CA ASN A 284 13.73 0.82 14.76
C ASN A 284 14.31 1.83 15.77
N GLY A 285 14.12 1.56 17.07
CA GLY A 285 14.41 2.49 18.15
C GLY A 285 13.29 3.49 18.48
N HIS A 286 12.29 3.64 17.62
CA HIS A 286 11.16 4.56 17.81
C HIS A 286 9.82 3.82 17.91
N SER A 287 8.85 4.46 18.57
CA SER A 287 7.49 3.96 18.72
C SER A 287 6.50 5.11 18.74
N GLY A 288 5.29 4.86 18.26
CA GLY A 288 4.17 5.78 18.36
C GLY A 288 2.85 5.07 18.15
N ALA A 289 1.77 5.79 18.34
CA ALA A 289 0.42 5.30 18.06
C ALA A 289 0.16 5.27 16.55
N GLY A 290 -0.86 4.52 16.15
CA GLY A 290 -1.41 4.60 14.81
C GLY A 290 -2.32 5.81 14.64
N ASP A 291 -2.46 6.24 13.40
CA ASP A 291 -3.37 7.29 12.98
C ASP A 291 -4.11 6.89 11.69
N VAL A 292 -4.73 7.87 11.03
CA VAL A 292 -5.50 7.67 9.81
C VAL A 292 -4.64 7.13 8.65
N ASP A 293 -3.35 7.48 8.61
CA ASP A 293 -2.44 7.10 7.52
C ASP A 293 -1.92 5.67 7.69
N SER A 294 -1.67 5.25 8.93
CA SER A 294 -1.12 3.91 9.21
C SER A 294 -2.16 2.85 9.52
N GLY A 295 -3.34 3.27 9.96
CA GLY A 295 -4.24 2.41 10.73
C GLY A 295 -3.64 2.05 12.11
N PRO A 296 -4.20 1.07 12.82
CA PRO A 296 -3.75 0.71 14.16
C PRO A 296 -2.33 0.11 14.13
N VAL A 297 -1.42 0.68 14.92
CA VAL A 297 -0.07 0.13 15.08
C VAL A 297 -0.08 -1.01 16.11
N ILE A 298 0.11 -2.24 15.64
CA ILE A 298 -0.01 -3.46 16.46
C ILE A 298 1.37 -4.09 16.61
N LEU A 299 1.90 -4.15 17.84
CA LEU A 299 3.25 -4.67 18.13
C LEU A 299 4.38 -3.98 17.33
N GLY A 300 4.11 -2.73 16.92
CA GLY A 300 4.98 -1.92 16.08
C GLY A 300 4.69 -2.01 14.59
N ALA A 301 3.92 -3.01 14.13
CA ALA A 301 3.55 -3.18 12.73
C ALA A 301 2.50 -2.15 12.29
N GLY A 302 2.71 -1.53 11.13
CA GLY A 302 1.73 -0.68 10.46
C GLY A 302 1.00 -1.47 9.37
N PRO A 303 -0.33 -1.67 9.44
CA PRO A 303 -1.08 -2.41 8.41
C PRO A 303 -0.91 -1.85 6.99
N VAL A 304 -0.93 -0.51 6.84
CA VAL A 304 -0.68 0.12 5.54
C VAL A 304 0.77 -0.11 5.09
N ALA A 305 1.73 0.03 6.02
CA ALA A 305 3.13 -0.24 5.74
C ALA A 305 3.37 -1.70 5.30
N MET A 306 2.64 -2.67 5.87
CA MET A 306 2.67 -4.07 5.48
C MET A 306 2.18 -4.29 4.04
N ILE A 307 1.00 -3.77 3.72
CA ILE A 307 0.37 -3.98 2.41
C ILE A 307 1.20 -3.30 1.32
N VAL A 308 1.50 -2.01 1.49
CA VAL A 308 2.24 -1.23 0.48
C VAL A 308 3.71 -1.63 0.43
N GLY A 309 4.27 -2.06 1.56
CA GLY A 309 5.65 -2.54 1.62
C GLY A 309 5.88 -3.82 0.82
N ALA A 310 4.88 -4.70 0.71
CA ALA A 310 4.95 -5.84 -0.23
C ALA A 310 5.07 -5.34 -1.69
N GLY A 311 4.32 -4.29 -2.06
CA GLY A 311 4.46 -3.61 -3.35
C GLY A 311 5.85 -3.00 -3.56
N ALA A 312 6.42 -2.36 -2.52
CA ALA A 312 7.79 -1.85 -2.56
C ALA A 312 8.80 -2.97 -2.84
N CYS A 313 8.74 -4.08 -2.08
CA CYS A 313 9.59 -5.24 -2.32
C CYS A 313 9.46 -5.75 -3.76
N ARG A 314 8.23 -5.85 -4.28
CA ARG A 314 7.95 -6.30 -5.65
C ARG A 314 8.64 -5.44 -6.71
N VAL A 315 8.48 -4.12 -6.67
CA VAL A 315 9.08 -3.23 -7.68
C VAL A 315 10.59 -3.09 -7.55
N HIS A 316 11.17 -3.41 -6.38
CA HIS A 316 12.61 -3.51 -6.15
C HIS A 316 13.19 -4.89 -6.45
N GLY A 317 12.35 -5.89 -6.79
CA GLY A 317 12.80 -7.24 -7.13
C GLY A 317 13.10 -8.13 -5.91
N ASP A 318 12.69 -7.72 -4.72
CA ASP A 318 12.77 -8.51 -3.50
C ASP A 318 11.54 -9.43 -3.37
N ALA A 319 11.46 -10.42 -4.27
CA ALA A 319 10.31 -11.31 -4.37
C ALA A 319 10.11 -12.20 -3.12
N PHE A 320 11.18 -12.44 -2.33
CA PHE A 320 11.07 -13.13 -1.05
C PHE A 320 10.25 -12.30 -0.05
N HIS A 321 10.67 -11.05 0.21
CA HIS A 321 9.96 -10.22 1.18
C HIS A 321 8.59 -9.75 0.69
N ASP A 322 8.39 -9.61 -0.63
CA ASP A 322 7.04 -9.42 -1.20
C ASP A 322 6.11 -10.57 -0.82
N HIS A 323 6.53 -11.81 -1.09
CA HIS A 323 5.72 -12.98 -0.76
C HIS A 323 5.54 -13.15 0.76
N GLU A 324 6.58 -12.87 1.54
CA GLU A 324 6.56 -12.96 2.99
C GLU A 324 5.59 -11.96 3.64
N MET A 325 5.60 -10.70 3.20
CA MET A 325 4.68 -9.67 3.68
C MET A 325 3.26 -9.91 3.18
N SER A 326 3.09 -10.34 1.93
CA SER A 326 1.79 -10.75 1.37
C SER A 326 1.19 -11.93 2.14
N SER A 327 2.03 -12.90 2.55
CA SER A 327 1.64 -14.04 3.37
C SER A 327 1.13 -13.60 4.74
N THR A 328 1.81 -12.64 5.35
CA THR A 328 1.36 -12.05 6.63
C THR A 328 0.04 -11.31 6.45
N THR A 329 -0.11 -10.52 5.38
CA THR A 329 -1.38 -9.85 5.06
C THR A 329 -2.53 -10.85 4.88
N ASP A 330 -2.32 -11.97 4.17
CA ASP A 330 -3.35 -13.01 3.99
C ASP A 330 -3.61 -13.81 5.26
N GLY A 331 -2.57 -14.08 6.05
CA GLY A 331 -2.69 -14.80 7.31
C GLY A 331 -3.60 -14.05 8.29
N PHE A 332 -3.35 -12.76 8.46
CA PHE A 332 -4.02 -11.93 9.48
C PHE A 332 -5.17 -11.08 8.93
N GLY A 333 -5.31 -10.96 7.62
CA GLY A 333 -6.38 -10.23 6.95
C GLY A 333 -7.67 -11.03 6.73
N PHE A 334 -7.72 -12.30 7.10
CA PHE A 334 -8.90 -13.17 6.96
C PHE A 334 -9.56 -13.09 5.57
N PRO A 335 -8.84 -13.48 4.49
CA PRO A 335 -9.40 -13.48 3.15
C PRO A 335 -10.62 -14.41 3.10
N LEU A 336 -11.72 -13.90 2.55
CA LEU A 336 -12.94 -14.65 2.29
C LEU A 336 -13.30 -14.58 0.81
N GLY A 337 -13.99 -15.62 0.34
CA GLY A 337 -14.44 -15.74 -1.04
C GLY A 337 -13.49 -16.50 -1.95
N GLY A 338 -14.05 -17.05 -3.04
CA GLY A 338 -13.31 -17.64 -4.16
C GLY A 338 -13.17 -16.59 -5.26
N ASP A 339 -14.17 -16.55 -6.15
CA ASP A 339 -14.22 -15.64 -7.30
C ASP A 339 -14.47 -14.17 -6.88
N GLU A 340 -15.08 -13.92 -5.72
CA GLU A 340 -15.22 -12.58 -5.13
C GLU A 340 -14.44 -12.49 -3.81
N ARG A 341 -13.18 -12.07 -3.90
CA ARG A 341 -12.27 -12.05 -2.75
C ARG A 341 -12.35 -10.73 -1.98
N ARG A 342 -12.37 -10.82 -0.64
CA ARG A 342 -12.35 -9.64 0.26
C ARG A 342 -11.55 -9.91 1.54
N TYR A 343 -10.91 -8.90 2.11
CA TYR A 343 -10.22 -9.01 3.41
C TYR A 343 -11.03 -8.36 4.53
N LEU A 344 -10.79 -8.78 5.77
CA LEU A 344 -11.43 -8.29 6.99
C LEU A 344 -12.96 -8.22 6.84
N PHE A 345 -13.55 -9.26 6.23
CA PHE A 345 -14.99 -9.35 5.98
C PHE A 345 -15.55 -8.24 5.07
N GLY A 346 -14.70 -7.53 4.34
CA GLY A 346 -15.06 -6.40 3.48
C GLY A 346 -15.36 -5.11 4.24
N VAL A 347 -14.91 -5.00 5.50
CA VAL A 347 -15.14 -3.83 6.38
C VAL A 347 -14.29 -2.63 5.98
N MET A 348 -13.09 -2.86 5.41
CA MET A 348 -12.16 -1.80 5.00
C MET A 348 -11.70 -1.98 3.55
N PRO A 349 -12.57 -1.77 2.54
CA PRO A 349 -12.26 -2.11 1.15
C PRO A 349 -11.12 -1.27 0.53
N ILE A 350 -10.71 -0.17 1.16
CA ILE A 350 -9.49 0.53 0.74
C ILE A 350 -8.23 -0.33 0.90
N ALA A 351 -8.18 -1.19 1.92
CA ALA A 351 -7.09 -2.15 2.08
C ALA A 351 -7.05 -3.12 0.90
N ASP A 352 -8.21 -3.60 0.45
CA ASP A 352 -8.35 -4.49 -0.69
C ASP A 352 -7.88 -3.82 -1.99
N LEU A 353 -8.15 -2.52 -2.17
CA LEU A 353 -7.63 -1.73 -3.29
C LEU A 353 -6.11 -1.59 -3.27
N PHE A 354 -5.50 -1.34 -2.10
CA PHE A 354 -4.04 -1.33 -1.98
C PHE A 354 -3.42 -2.70 -2.23
N ILE A 355 -4.05 -3.79 -1.75
CA ILE A 355 -3.61 -5.16 -2.01
C ILE A 355 -3.67 -5.46 -3.50
N ALA A 356 -4.79 -5.16 -4.16
CA ALA A 356 -4.95 -5.35 -5.60
C ALA A 356 -3.93 -4.52 -6.39
N TRP A 357 -3.72 -3.26 -6.01
CA TRP A 357 -2.75 -2.40 -6.67
C TRP A 357 -1.33 -2.93 -6.53
N CYS A 358 -0.88 -3.26 -5.32
CA CYS A 358 0.46 -3.78 -5.08
C CYS A 358 0.71 -5.12 -5.79
N ARG A 359 -0.27 -6.04 -5.79
CA ARG A 359 -0.14 -7.34 -6.46
C ARG A 359 -0.25 -7.26 -7.98
N SER A 360 -0.92 -6.24 -8.51
CA SER A 360 -1.04 -6.05 -9.96
C SER A 360 0.22 -5.48 -10.61
N MET A 361 1.10 -4.84 -9.83
CA MET A 361 2.36 -4.30 -10.35
C MET A 361 3.24 -5.38 -11.01
N PRO A 362 4.07 -5.02 -12.00
CA PRO A 362 4.98 -5.97 -12.62
C PRO A 362 6.02 -6.46 -11.60
N ALA A 363 6.11 -7.78 -11.42
CA ALA A 363 7.19 -8.39 -10.66
C ALA A 363 8.47 -8.44 -11.53
N LYS A 364 9.58 -7.85 -11.04
CA LYS A 364 10.88 -7.90 -11.75
C LYS A 364 11.42 -9.33 -11.93
N GLN A 365 11.02 -10.25 -11.05
CA GLN A 365 11.40 -11.66 -11.08
C GLN A 365 10.18 -12.51 -10.71
N VAL A 366 9.97 -13.61 -11.44
CA VAL A 366 9.05 -14.66 -11.00
C VAL A 366 9.73 -15.37 -9.84
N TYR A 367 9.09 -15.40 -8.67
CA TYR A 367 9.67 -16.05 -7.51
C TYR A 367 9.84 -17.56 -7.75
N SER A 368 11.08 -18.02 -7.89
CA SER A 368 11.41 -19.42 -8.13
C SER A 368 11.98 -20.15 -6.91
N HIS A 369 11.98 -19.50 -5.74
CA HIS A 369 12.56 -20.05 -4.51
C HIS A 369 11.51 -20.76 -3.64
N THR A 370 11.98 -21.46 -2.60
CA THR A 370 11.09 -22.08 -1.61
C THR A 370 10.35 -20.99 -0.82
N PRO A 371 9.02 -21.08 -0.63
CA PRO A 371 8.28 -20.11 0.17
C PRO A 371 8.78 -20.03 1.62
N PRO A 372 8.56 -18.90 2.32
CA PRO A 372 8.94 -18.71 3.71
C PRO A 372 8.26 -19.76 4.59
N ARG A 373 9.05 -20.37 5.49
CA ARG A 373 8.59 -21.52 6.27
C ARG A 373 7.89 -21.16 7.59
N PHE A 374 8.00 -19.91 8.04
CA PHE A 374 7.40 -19.41 9.29
C PHE A 374 7.65 -20.30 10.53
N LEU A 375 8.79 -21.02 10.60
CA LEU A 375 9.06 -22.02 11.66
C LEU A 375 8.98 -21.43 13.07
N ARG A 376 9.51 -20.23 13.26
CA ARG A 376 9.44 -19.52 14.55
C ARG A 376 8.00 -19.19 14.92
N PHE A 377 7.19 -18.77 13.96
CA PHE A 377 5.78 -18.50 14.18
C PHE A 377 4.99 -19.77 14.55
N HIS A 378 5.27 -20.89 13.89
CA HIS A 378 4.67 -22.18 14.24
C HIS A 378 5.08 -22.65 15.66
N LEU A 379 6.33 -22.42 16.06
CA LEU A 379 6.79 -22.70 17.42
C LEU A 379 6.06 -21.83 18.46
N TRP A 380 6.00 -20.50 18.24
CA TRP A 380 5.27 -19.59 19.12
C TRP A 380 3.78 -19.92 19.20
N SER A 381 3.17 -20.29 18.08
CA SER A 381 1.78 -20.74 18.01
C SER A 381 1.53 -22.01 18.84
N THR A 382 2.45 -22.97 18.77
CA THR A 382 2.37 -24.20 19.57
C THR A 382 2.49 -23.90 21.07
N LEU A 383 3.42 -23.03 21.45
CA LEU A 383 3.57 -22.57 22.83
C LEU A 383 2.32 -21.83 23.33
N LEU A 384 1.72 -20.99 22.48
CA LEU A 384 0.49 -20.27 22.80
C LEU A 384 -0.70 -21.22 23.01
N VAL A 385 -0.86 -22.24 22.16
CA VAL A 385 -1.89 -23.27 22.35
C VAL A 385 -1.65 -24.04 23.65
N ALA A 386 -0.41 -24.44 23.93
CA ALA A 386 -0.08 -25.10 25.19
C ALA A 386 -0.40 -24.22 26.41
N LEU A 387 -0.13 -22.91 26.31
CA LEU A 387 -0.46 -21.93 27.35
C LEU A 387 -1.98 -21.79 27.55
N ILE A 388 -2.74 -21.66 26.45
CA ILE A 388 -4.22 -21.60 26.47
C ILE A 388 -4.76 -22.82 27.22
N TRP A 389 -4.27 -24.02 26.96
CA TRP A 389 -4.77 -25.25 27.57
C TRP A 389 -4.15 -25.62 28.94
N SER A 390 -3.13 -24.88 29.39
CA SER A 390 -2.39 -25.18 30.62
C SER A 390 -3.24 -25.32 31.89
N PRO A 391 -4.33 -24.53 32.13
CA PRO A 391 -5.13 -24.68 33.34
C PRO A 391 -5.79 -26.06 33.47
N TRP A 392 -6.21 -26.65 32.35
CA TRP A 392 -6.85 -27.97 32.33
C TRP A 392 -5.84 -29.11 32.38
N ILE A 393 -4.67 -28.94 31.74
CA ILE A 393 -3.57 -29.89 31.82
C ILE A 393 -3.10 -30.02 33.28
N VAL A 394 -2.87 -28.89 33.95
CA VAL A 394 -2.45 -28.85 35.35
C VAL A 394 -3.52 -29.43 36.29
N GLN A 395 -4.81 -29.14 36.06
CA GLN A 395 -5.89 -29.75 36.85
C GLN A 395 -5.92 -31.28 36.71
N ARG A 396 -5.76 -31.83 35.50
CA ARG A 396 -5.70 -33.29 35.30
C ARG A 396 -4.49 -33.94 35.96
N ILE A 397 -3.33 -33.26 35.97
CA ILE A 397 -2.13 -33.74 36.67
C ILE A 397 -2.34 -33.71 38.19
N ARG A 398 -2.92 -32.62 38.72
CA ARG A 398 -3.20 -32.48 40.17
C ARG A 398 -4.30 -33.39 40.71
N ILE A 399 -5.20 -33.90 39.86
CA ILE A 399 -6.25 -34.87 40.22
C ILE A 399 -5.73 -36.32 40.18
N ARG A 400 -4.45 -36.54 39.79
CA ARG A 400 -3.75 -37.82 39.93
C ARG A 400 -2.87 -37.98 41.21
N PRO A 401 -3.29 -37.67 42.45
CA PRO A 401 -2.65 -38.21 43.64
C PRO A 401 -3.42 -39.46 44.11
N GLY A 402 -2.77 -40.63 44.07
CA GLY A 402 -3.24 -41.84 44.77
C GLY A 402 -4.05 -42.86 43.96
N ARG A 403 -3.40 -43.57 43.04
CA ARG A 403 -3.65 -45.01 42.83
C ARG A 403 -2.32 -45.73 42.99
N ALA A 404 -1.96 -45.98 44.25
CA ALA A 404 -1.02 -47.00 44.68
C ALA A 404 -1.73 -47.78 45.79
#